data_AF-A0A318XMM7-F1
#
_entry.id   AF-A0A318XMM7-F1
#
_cell.length_a   1.000
_cell.length_b   1.000
_cell.length_c   1.000
_cell.angle_alpha   90.00
_cell.angle_beta   90.00
_cell.angle_gamma   90.00
#
_symmetry.space_group_name_H-M   'P 1'
#
loop_
_entity.id
_entity.type
_entity.pdbx_description
1 polymer ?
#
loop_
_entity_poly.entity_id
_entity_poly.type
_entity_poly.pdbx_seq_one_letter_code
_entity_poly.pdbx_strand_id
1 'polypeptide(L)' 'MNLLLVCIAFICIAALEVPYMVKNKQWYSLTVYSVLLVSVFVLGALVASGIKVPSPIKAAQAFYKDILGLSFKSP' A
#
# COMPACT_ATOMS: atom_id res chain seq x y z
N MET A 1 -4.66 10.84 -14.31
CA MET A 1 -5.18 9.57 -14.87
C MET A 1 -4.92 8.37 -13.97
N ASN A 2 -3.80 8.33 -13.23
CA ASN A 2 -3.39 7.17 -12.43
C ASN A 2 -4.32 6.88 -11.24
N LEU A 3 -4.88 7.92 -10.62
CA LEU A 3 -5.73 7.79 -9.42
C LEU A 3 -7.06 7.08 -9.70
N LEU A 4 -7.63 7.27 -10.89
CA LEU A 4 -8.85 6.57 -11.32
C LEU A 4 -8.61 5.06 -11.46
N LEU A 5 -7.46 4.64 -11.99
CA LEU A 5 -7.11 3.22 -12.10
C LEU A 5 -6.95 2.58 -10.72
N VAL A 6 -6.36 3.31 -9.76
CA VAL A 6 -6.23 2.84 -8.37
C VAL A 6 -7.62 2.66 -7.75
N CYS A 7 -8.51 3.65 -7.86
CA CYS A 7 -9.89 3.51 -7.35
C CYS A 7 -10.62 2.31 -7.96
N ILE A 8 -10.57 2.15 -9.28
CA ILE A 8 -11.26 1.04 -9.97
C ILE A 8 -10.71 -0.32 -9.52
N ALA A 9 -9.38 -0.46 -9.41
CA ALA A 9 -8.76 -1.70 -8.94
C ALA A 9 -9.22 -2.06 -7.52
N PHE A 10 -9.21 -1.10 -6.59
CA PHE A 10 -9.65 -1.32 -5.22
C PHE A 10 -11.15 -1.62 -5.11
N ILE A 11 -11.99 -1.00 -5.94
CA ILE A 11 -13.43 -1.30 -6.00
C ILE A 11 -13.67 -2.72 -6.51
N CYS A 12 -12.95 -3.17 -7.55
CA CYS A 12 -13.06 -4.54 -8.07
C CYS A 12 -12.65 -5.57 -7.01
N ILE A 13 -11.55 -5.31 -6.30
CA ILE A 13 -11.05 -6.18 -5.22
C ILE A 13 -12.10 -6.26 -4.10
N ALA A 14 -12.61 -5.11 -3.63
CA ALA A 14 -13.66 -5.07 -2.61
C ALA A 14 -14.93 -5.80 -3.06
N ALA A 15 -15.36 -5.62 -4.31
CA ALA A 15 -16.56 -6.24 -4.83
C ALA A 15 -16.47 -7.77 -4.94
N LEU A 16 -15.27 -8.34 -5.03
CA LEU A 16 -15.05 -9.80 -5.03
C LEU A 16 -14.90 -10.35 -3.61
N GLU A 17 -14.10 -9.70 -2.77
CA GLU A 17 -13.75 -10.21 -1.44
C GLU A 17 -14.85 -9.97 -0.39
N VAL A 18 -15.49 -8.79 -0.40
CA VAL A 18 -16.56 -8.46 0.57
C VAL A 18 -17.73 -9.46 0.51
N PRO A 19 -18.34 -9.81 -0.64
CA PRO A 19 -19.46 -10.74 -0.66
C PRO A 19 -19.05 -12.17 -0.30
N TYR A 20 -17.85 -12.60 -0.66
CA TYR A 20 -17.32 -13.92 -0.27
C TYR A 20 -17.22 -14.04 1.26
N MET A 21 -16.71 -12.98 1.89
CA MET A 21 -16.40 -12.94 3.31
C MET A 21 -17.64 -12.72 4.19
N VAL A 22 -18.64 -11.97 3.67
CA VAL A 22 -19.99 -11.87 4.24
C VAL A 22 -20.72 -13.22 4.20
N LYS A 23 -20.61 -13.97 3.09
CA LYS A 23 -21.20 -15.32 2.99
C LYS A 23 -20.62 -16.30 4.00
N ASN A 24 -19.32 -16.19 4.29
CA ASN A 24 -18.64 -17.05 5.27
C ASN A 24 -18.85 -16.63 6.75
N LYS A 25 -19.68 -15.61 7.03
CA LYS A 25 -19.93 -15.06 8.39
C LYS A 25 -18.66 -14.67 9.16
N GLN A 26 -17.55 -14.38 8.48
CA GLN A 26 -16.30 -13.99 9.13
C GLN A 26 -16.24 -12.48 9.33
N TRP A 27 -17.13 -11.94 10.17
CA TRP A 27 -17.26 -10.50 10.45
C TRP A 27 -15.98 -9.87 11.03
N TYR A 28 -15.26 -10.62 11.87
CA TYR A 28 -13.98 -10.17 12.41
C TYR A 28 -12.92 -10.04 11.30
N SER A 29 -12.77 -11.08 10.49
CA SER A 29 -11.85 -11.07 9.36
C SER A 29 -12.23 -9.99 8.33
N LEU A 30 -13.53 -9.75 8.11
CA LEU A 30 -14.04 -8.71 7.21
C LEU A 30 -13.60 -7.31 7.67
N THR A 31 -13.62 -7.07 8.98
CA THR A 31 -13.17 -5.81 9.56
C THR A 31 -11.67 -5.63 9.36
N VAL A 32 -10.87 -6.66 9.66
CA VAL A 32 -9.41 -6.61 9.47
C VAL A 32 -9.06 -6.40 7.99
N TYR A 33 -9.73 -7.11 7.09
CA TYR A 33 -9.55 -6.95 5.65
C TYR A 33 -9.90 -5.55 5.18
N SER A 34 -11.04 -5.00 5.62
CA SER A 34 -11.45 -3.65 5.26
C SER A 34 -10.44 -2.59 5.74
N VAL A 35 -9.94 -2.71 6.97
CA VAL A 35 -8.90 -1.80 7.51
C VAL A 35 -7.61 -1.88 6.70
N LEU A 36 -7.17 -3.10 6.35
CA LEU A 36 -6.01 -3.32 5.48
C LEU A 36 -6.23 -2.73 4.10
N LEU A 37 -7.37 -3.01 3.48
CA LEU A 37 -7.73 -2.53 2.15
C LEU A 37 -7.71 -1.00 2.09
N VAL A 38 -8.30 -0.33 3.08
CA VAL A 38 -8.28 1.13 3.20
C VAL A 38 -6.85 1.64 3.40
N SER A 39 -6.04 0.96 4.20
CA SER A 39 -4.63 1.36 4.42
C SER A 39 -3.82 1.32 3.12
N VAL A 40 -3.94 0.26 2.33
CA VAL A 40 -3.25 0.15 1.03
C VAL A 40 -3.86 1.12 0.01
N PHE A 41 -5.16 1.38 0.04
CA PHE A 41 -5.80 2.39 -0.81
C PHE A 41 -5.25 3.79 -0.54
N VAL A 42 -5.12 4.18 0.73
CA VAL A 42 -4.54 5.46 1.14
C VAL A 42 -3.09 5.57 0.65
N LEU A 43 -2.28 4.51 0.85
CA LEU A 43 -0.90 4.46 0.32
C LEU A 43 -0.85 4.57 -1.20
N GLY A 44 -1.72 3.84 -1.91
CA GLY A 44 -1.83 3.89 -3.37
C GLY A 44 -2.25 5.27 -3.88
N ALA A 45 -3.18 5.93 -3.18
CA ALA A 45 -3.64 7.28 -3.49
C ALA A 45 -2.54 8.34 -3.23
N LEU A 46 -1.75 8.19 -2.16
CA LEU A 46 -0.55 8.98 -1.88
C LEU A 46 0.46 8.85 -3.03
N VAL A 47 0.80 7.62 -3.41
CA VAL A 47 1.72 7.33 -4.53
C VAL A 47 1.19 7.89 -5.85
N ALA A 48 -0.11 7.72 -6.14
CA ALA A 48 -0.75 8.20 -7.36
C ALA A 48 -0.88 9.73 -7.42
N SER A 49 -0.92 10.41 -6.26
CA SER A 49 -0.92 11.88 -6.15
C SER A 49 0.45 12.49 -6.44
N GLY A 50 1.45 11.69 -6.82
CA GLY A 50 2.81 12.18 -7.10
C GLY A 50 3.58 12.59 -5.85
N ILE A 51 3.01 12.33 -4.65
CA ILE A 51 3.77 12.34 -3.41
C ILE A 51 4.74 11.18 -3.56
N LYS A 52 6.00 11.53 -3.89
CA LYS A 52 7.12 10.60 -3.86
C LYS A 52 7.24 10.12 -2.43
N VAL A 53 6.51 9.06 -2.09
CA VAL A 53 6.79 8.25 -0.92
C VAL A 53 8.27 7.91 -1.08
N PRO A 54 9.17 8.47 -0.27
CA PRO A 54 10.58 8.13 -0.38
C PRO A 54 10.59 6.62 -0.19
N SER A 55 11.01 5.89 -1.23
CA SER A 55 10.95 4.43 -1.15
C SER A 55 11.60 4.03 0.18
N PRO A 56 11.01 3.11 0.95
CA PRO A 56 11.62 2.65 2.20
C PRO A 56 13.07 2.22 1.96
N ILE A 57 13.38 1.77 0.74
CA ILE A 57 14.71 1.49 0.24
C ILE A 57 15.60 2.74 0.21
N LYS A 58 15.16 3.88 -0.34
CA LYS A 58 15.93 5.14 -0.32
C LYS A 58 16.04 5.74 1.09
N ALA A 59 14.98 5.64 1.90
CA ALA A 59 15.00 6.09 3.29
C ALA A 59 15.94 5.23 4.14
N ALA A 60 15.87 3.90 3.98
CA ALA A 60 16.82 2.98 4.59
C ALA A 60 18.23 3.26 4.07
N GLN A 61 18.43 3.41 2.76
CA GLN A 61 19.75 3.68 2.19
C GLN A 61 20.34 5.01 2.71
N ALA A 62 19.51 6.03 2.95
CA ALA A 62 19.94 7.25 3.64
C ALA A 62 20.33 6.96 5.10
N PHE A 63 19.50 6.23 5.85
CA PHE A 63 19.77 5.85 7.24
C PHE A 63 21.04 4.99 7.40
N TYR A 64 21.23 4.00 6.52
CA TYR A 64 22.44 3.18 6.43
C TYR A 64 23.67 4.03 6.06
N LYS A 65 23.52 5.01 5.18
CA LYS A 65 24.63 5.89 4.79
C LYS A 65 25.03 6.86 5.91
N ASP A 66 24.05 7.39 6.66
CA ASP A 66 24.24 8.35 7.75
C ASP A 66 24.79 7.68 9.03
N ILE A 67 24.27 6.51 9.40
CA ILE A 67 24.63 5.85 10.67
C ILE A 67 25.77 4.85 10.53
N LEU A 68 25.87 4.15 9.38
CA LEU A 68 26.88 3.10 9.19
C LEU A 68 28.04 3.53 8.28
N GLY A 69 27.96 4.67 7.59
CA GLY A 69 29.05 5.17 6.72
C GLY A 69 29.39 4.25 5.54
N LEU A 70 28.57 3.23 5.28
CA LEU A 70 28.81 2.25 4.23
C LEU A 70 28.35 2.83 2.88
N SER A 71 29.30 3.41 2.16
CA SER A 71 29.14 3.81 0.77
C SER A 71 29.06 2.57 -0.12
N PHE A 72 27.87 1.98 -0.28
CA PHE A 72 27.63 1.03 -1.36
C PHE A 72 27.75 1.79 -2.70
N LYS A 73 28.87 1.58 -3.37
CA LYS A 73 29.08 1.94 -4.77
C LYS A 73 28.05 1.18 -5.60
N SER A 74 27.04 1.89 -6.09
CA SER A 74 26.10 1.35 -7.08
C SER A 74 26.87 1.01 -8.36
N PRO A 75 26.66 -0.18 -8.96
CA PRO A 75 26.93 -0.37 -10.39
C PRO A 75 25.97 0.45 -11.25
#